data_AF-A0A1B2LSH5-F1
#
_entry.id   AF-A0A1B2LSH5-F1
#
_cell.length_a   1.000
_cell.length_b   1.000
_cell.length_c   1.000
_cell.angle_alpha   90.00
_cell.angle_beta   90.00
_cell.angle_gamma   90.00
#
_symmetry.space_group_name_H-M   'P 1'
#
loop_
_entity.id
_entity.type
_entity.pdbx_description
1 polymer ?
#
loop_
_entity_poly.entity_id
_entity_poly.type
_entity_poly.pdbx_seq_one_letter_code
_entity_poly.pdbx_strand_id
1 'polypeptide(L)' 'LFVIDDKGILRQITINDLPVGRSVDETLRLVQAFQHTDKYGEVCPAGWKPGSDTIIPDVEKSKTFFAKQ' A
#
# COMPACT_ATOMS: atom_id res chain seq x y z
N LEU A 1 -5.85 15.11 -0.61
CA LEU A 1 -5.78 14.22 0.56
C LEU A 1 -4.34 13.76 0.63
N PHE A 2 -3.74 13.86 1.80
CA PHE A 2 -2.34 13.55 2.02
C PHE A 2 -2.28 12.50 3.13
N VAL A 3 -1.55 11.41 2.91
CA VAL A 3 -1.24 10.43 3.95
C VAL A 3 0.20 10.66 4.38
N ILE A 4 0.38 10.97 5.65
CA ILE A 4 1.67 11.26 6.29
C ILE A 4 1.86 10.20 7.37
N ASP A 5 3.05 9.60 7.43
CA ASP A 5 3.36 8.58 8.42
C ASP A 5 3.71 9.15 9.81
N ASP A 6 3.98 8.27 10.77
CA ASP A 6 4.33 8.61 12.15
C ASP A 6 5.67 9.35 12.29
N LYS A 7 6.49 9.36 11.23
CA LYS A 7 7.77 10.08 11.14
C LYS A 7 7.61 11.45 10.46
N GLY A 8 6.38 11.82 10.07
CA GLY A 8 6.11 13.08 9.37
C GLY A 8 6.50 13.05 7.88
N ILE A 9 6.74 11.87 7.30
CA ILE A 9 7.09 11.72 5.89
C ILE A 9 5.79 11.55 5.08
N LEU A 10 5.67 12.31 3.99
CA LEU A 10 4.54 12.20 3.07
C LEU A 10 4.65 10.91 2.24
N ARG A 11 3.62 10.06 2.29
CA ARG A 11 3.61 8.74 1.63
C ARG A 11 2.64 8.65 0.45
N GLN A 12 1.54 9.40 0.47
CA GLN A 12 0.54 9.32 -0.59
C GLN A 12 -0.21 10.65 -0.77
N ILE A 13 -0.56 10.93 -2.04
CA ILE A 13 -1.31 12.11 -2.45
C ILE A 13 -2.48 11.68 -3.35
N THR A 14 -3.71 12.02 -2.96
CA THR A 14 -4.89 11.97 -3.84
C THR A 14 -5.40 13.37 -4.12
N ILE A 15 -5.45 13.74 -5.39
CA ILE A 15 -6.04 15.00 -5.86
C ILE A 15 -7.16 14.63 -6.84
N ASN A 16 -8.37 15.08 -6.52
CA ASN A 16 -9.53 14.98 -7.41
C ASN A 16 -9.95 16.40 -7.80
N ASP A 17 -10.59 16.52 -8.96
CA ASP A 17 -11.29 17.74 -9.35
C ASP A 17 -12.54 17.98 -8.47
N LEU A 18 -13.05 19.22 -8.46
CA LEU A 18 -14.14 19.67 -7.59
C LEU A 18 -15.41 18.80 -7.59
N PRO A 19 -15.90 18.24 -8.72
CA PRO A 19 -17.16 17.49 -8.73
C PRO A 19 -17.02 16.04 -8.25
N VAL A 20 -15.80 15.53 -8.02
CA VAL A 20 -15.56 14.10 -7.74
C VAL A 20 -15.02 13.89 -6.32
N GLY A 21 -15.86 13.29 -5.48
CA GLY A 21 -15.49 12.89 -4.12
C GLY A 21 -14.36 11.85 -4.06
N ARG A 22 -13.72 11.72 -2.89
CA ARG A 22 -12.67 10.72 -2.62
C ARG A 22 -13.28 9.50 -1.94
N SER A 23 -12.55 8.38 -1.95
CA SER A 23 -12.95 7.14 -1.26
C SER A 23 -12.32 7.02 0.12
N VAL A 24 -13.15 6.77 1.14
CA VAL A 24 -12.69 6.46 2.52
C VAL A 24 -12.05 5.09 2.56
N ASP A 25 -12.65 4.10 1.90
CA ASP A 25 -12.13 2.72 1.87
C ASP A 25 -10.73 2.65 1.26
N GLU A 26 -10.50 3.41 0.18
CA GLU A 26 -9.17 3.48 -0.44
C GLU A 26 -8.16 4.17 0.46
N THR A 27 -8.59 5.22 1.18
CA THR A 27 -7.72 5.89 2.15
C THR A 27 -7.32 4.93 3.28
N LEU A 28 -8.27 4.17 3.83
CA LEU A 28 -8.01 3.17 4.87
C LEU A 28 -7.08 2.06 4.36
N ARG A 29 -7.32 1.57 3.14
CA ARG A 29 -6.48 0.54 2.49
C ARG A 29 -5.04 1.01 2.34
N LEU A 30 -4.83 2.25 1.89
CA LEU A 30 -3.50 2.84 1.73
C LEU A 30 -2.78 2.98 3.08
N VAL A 31 -3.47 3.45 4.13
CA VAL A 31 -2.90 3.54 5.48
C VAL A 31 -2.46 2.16 5.99
N GLN A 32 -3.31 1.14 5.84
CA GLN A 32 -2.99 -0.23 6.23
C GLN A 32 -1.83 -0.81 5.42
N ALA A 33 -1.74 -0.49 4.13
CA ALA A 33 -0.65 -0.93 3.27
C ALA A 33 0.69 -0.34 3.73
N PHE A 34 0.77 0.98 3.96
CA PHE A 34 2.01 1.60 4.46
C PHE A 34 2.42 1.06 5.84
N GLN A 35 1.47 0.86 6.74
CA GLN A 35 1.76 0.25 8.04
C GLN A 35 2.29 -1.18 7.91
N HIS A 36 1.76 -1.96 6.96
CA HIS A 36 2.25 -3.30 6.68
C HIS A 36 3.68 -3.26 6.12
N THR A 37 3.94 -2.44 5.11
CA THR A 37 5.29 -2.33 4.52
C THR A 37 6.32 -1.84 5.53
N ASP A 38 5.95 -0.88 6.38
CA ASP A 38 6.86 -0.33 7.39
C ASP A 38 7.17 -1.33 8.52
N LYS A 39 6.22 -2.21 8.85
CA LYS A 39 6.40 -3.23 9.89
C LYS A 39 7.13 -4.48 9.41
N TYR A 40 6.86 -4.95 8.20
CA TYR A 40 7.34 -6.25 7.71
C TYR A 40 8.46 -6.12 6.67
N GLY A 41 8.66 -4.95 6.06
CA GLY A 41 9.66 -4.74 5.01
C GLY A 41 9.30 -5.42 3.67
N GLU A 42 8.09 -5.95 3.56
CA GLU A 42 7.52 -6.49 2.33
C GLU A 42 6.79 -5.39 1.55
N VAL A 43 6.54 -5.61 0.26
CA VAL A 43 5.78 -4.66 -0.57
C VAL A 43 4.40 -5.20 -0.93
N CYS A 44 3.43 -4.29 -0.95
CA CYS A 44 2.03 -4.59 -1.24
C CYS A 44 1.77 -4.55 -2.77
N PRO A 45 1.28 -5.63 -3.39
CA PRO A 45 0.88 -5.64 -4.80
C PRO A 45 -0.34 -4.74 -5.08
N ALA A 46 -0.65 -4.57 -6.37
CA ALA A 46 -1.81 -3.79 -6.80
C ALA A 46 -3.12 -4.32 -6.18
N GLY A 47 -3.92 -3.41 -5.60
CA GLY A 47 -5.19 -3.77 -4.96
C GLY A 47 -5.05 -4.52 -3.63
N TRP A 48 -3.85 -4.63 -3.06
CA TRP A 48 -3.62 -5.31 -1.78
C TRP A 48 -4.58 -4.83 -0.69
N LYS A 49 -5.09 -5.77 0.09
CA LYS A 49 -5.91 -5.58 1.30
C LYS A 49 -5.33 -6.40 2.45
N PRO A 50 -5.70 -6.10 3.71
CA PRO A 50 -5.29 -6.92 4.84
C PRO A 50 -5.60 -8.42 4.62
N GLY A 51 -4.58 -9.26 4.75
CA GLY A 51 -4.66 -10.71 4.49
C GLY A 51 -4.35 -11.14 3.06
N SER A 52 -4.15 -10.22 2.11
CA SER A 52 -3.64 -10.55 0.78
C SER A 52 -2.15 -10.86 0.81
N ASP A 53 -1.71 -11.68 -0.15
CA ASP A 53 -0.30 -11.99 -0.36
C ASP A 53 0.52 -10.73 -0.68
N THR A 54 1.77 -10.76 -0.25
CA THR A 54 2.77 -9.68 -0.37
C THR A 54 4.00 -10.17 -1.12
N ILE A 55 4.86 -9.24 -1.53
CA ILE A 55 6.09 -9.54 -2.25
C ILE A 55 7.28 -9.19 -1.36
N ILE A 56 8.21 -10.14 -1.19
CA ILE A 56 9.50 -9.86 -0.57
C ILE A 56 10.37 -9.12 -1.62
N PRO A 57 10.90 -7.92 -1.32
CA PRO A 57 11.65 -7.10 -2.29
C PRO A 57 13.08 -7.64 -2.48
N ASP A 58 13.18 -8.85 -3.00
CA ASP A 58 14.41 -9.56 -3.34
C ASP A 58 14.18 -10.41 -4.60
N VAL A 59 15.18 -10.50 -5.48
CA VAL A 59 15.06 -11.15 -6.79
C VAL A 59 14.72 -12.64 -6.66
N GLU A 60 15.32 -13.34 -5.70
CA GLU A 60 15.08 -14.77 -5.52
C GLU A 60 13.80 -15.03 -4.73
N LYS A 61 13.58 -14.29 -3.64
CA LYS A 61 12.41 -14.51 -2.78
C LYS A 61 11.10 -14.07 -3.42
N SER A 62 11.11 -13.03 -4.26
CA SER A 62 9.91 -12.57 -4.98
C SER A 62 9.33 -13.64 -5.91
N LYS A 63 10.14 -14.59 -6.40
CA LYS A 63 9.67 -15.71 -7.24
C LYS A 63 8.60 -16.55 -6.54
N THR A 64 8.61 -16.62 -5.21
CA THR A 64 7.59 -17.34 -4.44
C THR A 64 6.20 -16.74 -4.57
N PHE A 65 6.10 -15.41 -4.74
CA PHE A 65 4.85 -14.72 -5.02
C PHE A 65 4.44 -14.94 -6.49
N PHE A 66 5.36 -14.72 -7.44
CA PHE A 66 5.06 -14.82 -8.87
C PHE A 66 4.74 -16.25 -9.33
N ALA A 67 5.23 -17.29 -8.64
CA ALA A 67 4.90 -18.67 -8.94
C ALA A 67 3.50 -19.09 -8.47
N LYS A 68 2.86 -18.33 -7.58
CA LYS A 68 1.51 -18.60 -7.07
C LYS A 68 0.40 -17.93 -7.89
N GLN A 69 0.75 -16.98 -8.75
CA GLN A 69 -0.17 -16.15 -9.54
C GLN A 69 -0.55 -16.86 -10.84
#